data_AF-A0A9E6JQ83-F1
#
_entry.id   AF-A0A9E6JQ83-F1
#
_cell.length_a   1.000
_cell.length_b   1.000
_cell.length_c   1.000
_cell.angle_alpha   90.00
_cell.angle_beta   90.00
_cell.angle_gamma   90.00
#
_symmetry.space_group_name_H-M   'P 1'
#
loop_
_entity.id
_entity.type
_entity.pdbx_description
1 polymer ?
#
loop_
_entity_poly.entity_id
_entity_poly.type
_entity_poly.pdbx_seq_one_letter_code
_entity_poly.pdbx_strand_id
1 'polypeptide(L)'
;MKKHKVTQPINVKTFTTIVCTLVLIVSYSRTSQAQLSKNIDSTELRFSYNSKTTVLDSGKRQTEFHGKWINYMDENGTWKEINPVFVKTVRGFEMDKAPFEVLAPFFANEPAIFNNNNRYDVFANEIISDKPLEQTIQAIGTAHVAGITETGDLGWGKAQYVVYPNAYPEIQADLIYWVHQGVAPRLRKFIRFNQQLAENTDFQFRVIYSDEVETVNNDKNVTVKLKGVNSKRGNGWDDFYIWDSKDGWTGRKPIRFDFEKQILASVNGITTDPNEYILTKHIEADYFKTATLPVFTDATSTFYPDAHTESASTDACVGRFSVNETWATIRDGNGTTADVDLANSEIINVADATGTNWKHMRRAIYLFDTSTLPDDCSISNSTFSLFGSSKYDYYTESASLVSSNPSTNTAIIASDYGTFGTTKFANDIAISAFSTSGYNDWSMNSSGLSSISKTGVTKLGVRTANEINTDTHPSSGTNGQGSRIEGYYSEQTGTDYDPKLVVNYTTSTPASVDWNNSNVQEITLSADRSFIFTNGKSGGVYTLIIKQDATGGRIVTWSSNVKWAGAGTAPTLTTTAGAAAQIRFVCDGTNYLEGGIYQYIAP
;
A
#
# COMPACT_ATOMS: atom_id res chain seq x y z
N MET A 1 -16.22 41.76 9.27
CA MET A 1 -16.08 42.46 10.57
C MET A 1 -15.44 41.50 11.58
N LYS A 2 -15.25 41.91 12.85
CA LYS A 2 -14.39 41.25 13.87
C LYS A 2 -14.49 39.70 13.89
N LYS A 3 -13.33 39.03 13.83
CA LYS A 3 -13.18 37.62 14.25
C LYS A 3 -13.46 37.50 15.75
N HIS A 4 -14.05 36.40 16.18
CA HIS A 4 -13.89 35.87 17.54
C HIS A 4 -13.41 34.42 17.42
N LYS A 5 -12.38 34.09 18.20
CA LYS A 5 -11.72 32.78 18.22
C LYS A 5 -11.91 32.22 19.62
N VAL A 6 -12.67 31.14 19.75
CA VAL A 6 -12.73 30.35 20.98
C VAL A 6 -11.87 29.11 20.74
N THR A 7 -10.87 28.92 21.60
CA THR A 7 -9.87 27.85 21.47
C THR A 7 -9.94 26.99 22.73
N GLN A 8 -10.04 25.67 22.58
CA GLN A 8 -9.51 24.58 23.42
C GLN A 8 -10.14 23.26 22.90
N PRO A 9 -9.45 22.10 22.93
CA PRO A 9 -9.94 20.86 22.30
C PRO A 9 -10.77 19.99 23.27
N ILE A 10 -11.70 19.22 22.72
CA ILE A 10 -12.33 18.10 23.44
C ILE A 10 -11.58 16.82 23.05
N ASN A 11 -10.96 16.17 24.04
CA ASN A 11 -10.09 15.02 23.85
C ASN A 11 -10.92 13.74 23.74
N VAL A 12 -10.87 13.05 22.59
CA VAL A 12 -11.78 11.93 22.28
C VAL A 12 -11.20 10.61 22.82
N LYS A 13 -11.60 10.25 24.04
CA LYS A 13 -11.53 8.86 24.53
C LYS A 13 -12.82 8.46 25.24
N THR A 14 -13.20 7.19 25.05
CA THR A 14 -14.33 6.47 25.66
C THR A 14 -15.72 6.83 25.12
N PHE A 15 -16.38 5.84 24.51
CA PHE A 15 -17.81 5.87 24.15
C PHE A 15 -18.70 5.73 25.37
N THR A 16 -19.80 6.48 25.44
CA THR A 16 -21.02 6.10 26.19
C THR A 16 -22.22 6.79 25.53
N THR A 17 -23.35 6.09 25.41
CA THR A 17 -24.55 6.58 24.72
C THR A 17 -25.19 7.76 25.46
N ILE A 18 -24.98 8.99 24.98
CA ILE A 18 -25.66 10.17 25.52
C ILE A 18 -27.04 10.31 24.85
N VAL A 19 -28.08 9.84 25.53
CA VAL A 19 -29.48 10.15 25.18
C VAL A 19 -29.76 11.61 25.56
N CYS A 20 -29.31 12.54 24.72
CA CYS A 20 -29.40 13.97 24.98
C CYS A 20 -30.82 14.49 24.69
N THR A 21 -31.70 14.47 25.69
CA THR A 21 -33.08 14.97 25.58
C THR A 21 -33.09 16.51 25.52
N LEU A 22 -32.77 17.06 24.34
CA LEU A 22 -32.66 18.49 24.12
C LEU A 22 -34.05 19.16 23.98
N VAL A 23 -34.63 19.59 25.11
CA VAL A 23 -35.92 20.31 25.12
C VAL A 23 -35.73 21.76 24.66
N LEU A 24 -35.64 21.97 23.35
CA LEU A 24 -35.49 23.28 22.72
C LEU A 24 -36.83 24.06 22.71
N ILE A 25 -37.04 24.88 23.74
CA ILE A 25 -38.10 25.91 23.74
C ILE A 25 -37.58 27.13 22.98
N VAL A 26 -37.87 27.23 21.68
CA VAL A 26 -37.47 28.37 20.84
C VAL A 26 -38.57 29.42 20.83
N SER A 27 -38.36 30.54 21.53
CA SER A 27 -39.14 31.76 21.36
C SER A 27 -38.68 32.51 20.12
N TYR A 28 -39.58 32.75 19.16
CA TYR A 28 -39.25 33.43 17.90
C TYR A 28 -39.03 34.94 18.07
N SER A 29 -37.85 35.43 17.68
CA SER A 29 -37.66 36.80 17.19
C SER A 29 -37.62 36.80 15.66
N ARG A 30 -38.30 37.76 15.02
CA ARG A 30 -38.50 37.79 13.56
C ARG A 30 -37.28 38.31 12.78
N THR A 31 -37.31 38.08 11.46
CA THR A 31 -36.29 38.35 10.43
C THR A 31 -35.14 37.33 10.41
N SER A 32 -34.84 36.64 9.30
CA SER A 32 -35.40 36.68 7.92
C SER A 32 -36.27 35.45 7.58
N GLN A 33 -37.16 35.60 6.58
CA GLN A 33 -37.95 34.53 5.96
C GLN A 33 -38.08 34.79 4.46
N ALA A 34 -38.51 33.76 3.70
CA ALA A 34 -38.56 33.66 2.23
C ALA A 34 -37.18 33.46 1.58
N GLN A 35 -36.94 32.43 0.75
CA GLN A 35 -37.76 31.30 0.28
C GLN A 35 -37.01 29.97 0.57
N LEU A 36 -37.62 28.79 0.68
CA LEU A 36 -38.86 28.28 0.08
C LEU A 36 -39.98 27.99 1.10
N SER A 37 -41.21 28.28 0.69
CA SER A 37 -42.43 27.87 1.38
C SER A 37 -43.41 27.28 0.37
N LYS A 38 -43.64 25.96 0.45
CA LYS A 38 -44.75 25.30 -0.23
C LYS A 38 -45.27 24.16 0.64
N ASN A 39 -46.57 24.15 0.87
CA ASN A 39 -47.40 23.14 1.53
C ASN A 39 -46.78 22.44 2.76
N ILE A 40 -47.12 22.94 3.95
CA ILE A 40 -46.98 22.16 5.19
C ILE A 40 -48.17 21.20 5.27
N ASP A 41 -48.00 19.96 4.82
CA ASP A 41 -48.82 18.87 5.35
C ASP A 41 -48.33 18.54 6.76
N SER A 42 -49.26 18.25 7.67
CA SER A 42 -48.99 17.98 9.08
C SER A 42 -48.61 16.52 9.38
N THR A 43 -48.45 15.67 8.37
CA THR A 43 -48.25 14.22 8.52
C THR A 43 -46.85 13.69 8.17
N GLU A 44 -46.04 14.44 7.41
CA GLU A 44 -44.79 13.90 6.85
C GLU A 44 -43.62 13.78 7.84
N LEU A 45 -42.99 12.60 7.86
CA LEU A 45 -41.73 12.33 8.53
C LEU A 45 -40.61 13.20 7.96
N ARG A 46 -39.98 14.04 8.79
CA ARG A 46 -38.84 14.86 8.35
C ARG A 46 -37.54 14.07 8.46
N PHE A 47 -37.03 13.67 7.31
CA PHE A 47 -35.72 13.04 7.17
C PHE A 47 -34.65 14.05 6.73
N SER A 48 -33.40 13.74 7.07
CA SER A 48 -32.20 14.15 6.33
C SER A 48 -31.40 12.89 5.97
N TYR A 49 -30.31 13.02 5.23
CA TYR A 49 -29.41 11.88 4.92
C TYR A 49 -29.02 11.04 6.15
N ASN A 50 -28.98 11.64 7.34
CA ASN A 50 -28.60 11.00 8.61
C ASN A 50 -29.61 11.16 9.76
N SER A 51 -30.85 11.58 9.51
CA SER A 51 -31.84 11.76 10.58
C SER A 51 -33.25 11.31 10.21
N LYS A 52 -34.01 10.91 11.23
CA LYS A 52 -35.41 10.50 11.12
C LYS A 52 -36.22 11.19 12.21
N THR A 53 -37.21 12.00 11.82
CA THR A 53 -38.12 12.68 12.75
C THR A 53 -39.47 11.99 12.77
N THR A 54 -39.80 11.34 13.88
CA THR A 54 -41.16 10.86 14.17
C THR A 54 -41.99 11.94 14.86
N VAL A 55 -43.30 11.88 14.66
CA VAL A 55 -44.28 12.62 15.46
C VAL A 55 -44.88 11.62 16.45
N LEU A 56 -44.88 11.97 17.74
CA LEU A 56 -45.46 11.17 18.81
C LEU A 56 -46.94 11.55 18.99
N ASP A 57 -47.75 10.66 19.57
CA ASP A 57 -49.18 10.88 19.84
C ASP A 57 -49.47 12.15 20.68
N SER A 58 -48.48 12.62 21.43
CA SER A 58 -48.50 13.89 22.18
C SER A 58 -48.31 15.15 21.32
N GLY A 59 -48.25 15.03 20.00
CA GLY A 59 -47.93 16.11 19.04
C GLY A 59 -46.46 16.56 19.05
N LYS A 60 -45.64 16.02 19.96
CA LYS A 60 -44.20 16.29 20.05
C LYS A 60 -43.45 15.59 18.93
N ARG A 61 -42.36 16.20 18.47
CA ARG A 61 -41.42 15.59 17.52
C ARG A 61 -40.25 14.95 18.26
N GLN A 62 -39.85 13.76 17.83
CA GLN A 62 -38.64 13.09 18.24
C GLN A 62 -37.76 12.89 17.01
N THR A 63 -36.61 13.55 16.96
CA THR A 63 -35.62 13.39 15.89
C THR A 63 -34.46 12.55 16.39
N GLU A 64 -34.22 11.42 15.72
CA GLU A 64 -33.01 10.63 15.89
C GLU A 64 -31.95 11.10 14.88
N PHE A 65 -30.72 11.33 15.35
CA PHE A 65 -29.58 11.73 14.52
C PHE A 65 -28.52 10.63 14.54
N HIS A 66 -28.08 10.21 13.36
CA HIS A 66 -27.08 9.15 13.17
C HIS A 66 -25.73 9.75 12.79
N GLY A 67 -24.65 9.11 13.24
CA GLY A 67 -23.28 9.38 12.78
C GLY A 67 -22.97 8.76 11.41
N LYS A 68 -24.00 8.31 10.68
CA LYS A 68 -23.93 7.59 9.41
C LYS A 68 -25.07 8.05 8.50
N TRP A 69 -24.91 7.88 7.19
CA TRP A 69 -26.02 7.99 6.25
C TRP A 69 -26.98 6.81 6.51
N ILE A 70 -28.26 7.14 6.69
CA ILE A 70 -29.37 6.19 6.84
C ILE A 70 -30.46 6.41 5.80
N ASN A 71 -30.50 7.57 5.12
CA ASN A 71 -31.44 7.88 4.06
C ASN A 71 -30.74 8.34 2.78
N TYR A 72 -31.33 8.02 1.63
CA TYR A 72 -30.99 8.56 0.32
C TYR A 72 -32.17 9.36 -0.25
N MET A 73 -31.91 10.19 -1.26
CA MET A 73 -32.95 10.95 -1.97
C MET A 73 -33.30 10.24 -3.28
N ASP A 74 -34.58 9.92 -3.48
CA ASP A 74 -35.09 9.28 -4.70
C ASP A 74 -35.29 10.27 -5.86
N GLU A 75 -35.68 9.77 -7.03
CA GLU A 75 -35.95 10.56 -8.24
C GLU A 75 -37.05 11.62 -8.09
N ASN A 76 -37.94 11.47 -7.11
CA ASN A 76 -39.02 12.41 -6.80
C ASN A 76 -38.58 13.45 -5.75
N GLY A 77 -37.29 13.48 -5.38
CA GLY A 77 -36.75 14.33 -4.32
C GLY A 77 -37.14 13.89 -2.90
N THR A 78 -37.69 12.69 -2.75
CA THR A 78 -38.19 12.17 -1.48
C THR A 78 -37.11 11.37 -0.76
N TRP A 79 -36.93 11.59 0.53
CA TRP A 79 -36.03 10.78 1.35
C TRP A 79 -36.59 9.38 1.60
N LYS A 80 -35.75 8.36 1.40
CA LYS A 80 -36.05 6.94 1.64
C LYS A 80 -34.93 6.32 2.48
N GLU A 81 -35.26 5.33 3.31
CA GLU A 81 -34.26 4.59 4.08
C GLU A 81 -33.37 3.75 3.16
N ILE A 82 -32.06 3.72 3.47
CA ILE A 82 -31.07 2.98 2.69
C ILE A 82 -31.20 1.49 3.00
N ASN A 83 -31.23 0.66 1.95
CA ASN A 83 -31.20 -0.79 2.03
C ASN A 83 -30.18 -1.36 1.01
N PRO A 84 -28.96 -1.72 1.43
CA PRO A 84 -27.87 -2.13 0.54
C PRO A 84 -27.97 -3.61 0.08
N VAL A 85 -29.14 -4.24 0.23
CA VAL A 85 -29.40 -5.64 -0.14
C VAL A 85 -29.67 -5.75 -1.64
N PHE A 86 -29.10 -6.77 -2.29
CA PHE A 86 -29.34 -7.07 -3.69
C PHE A 86 -30.64 -7.86 -3.89
N VAL A 87 -31.38 -7.52 -4.94
CA VAL A 87 -32.60 -8.20 -5.38
C VAL A 87 -32.34 -8.80 -6.76
N LYS A 88 -32.58 -10.11 -6.93
CA LYS A 88 -32.47 -10.73 -8.26
C LYS A 88 -33.66 -10.32 -9.14
N THR A 89 -33.39 -9.78 -10.31
CA THR A 89 -34.37 -9.27 -11.27
C THR A 89 -34.29 -10.03 -12.60
N VAL A 90 -34.89 -9.49 -13.66
CA VAL A 90 -34.71 -9.96 -15.05
C VAL A 90 -33.44 -9.43 -15.73
N ARG A 91 -32.70 -8.49 -15.10
CA ARG A 91 -31.46 -7.90 -15.63
C ARG A 91 -30.19 -8.46 -14.98
N GLY A 92 -30.31 -9.00 -13.76
CA GLY A 92 -29.20 -9.48 -12.95
C GLY A 92 -29.55 -9.44 -11.47
N PHE A 93 -28.68 -8.84 -10.67
CA PHE A 93 -28.88 -8.54 -9.25
C PHE A 93 -28.80 -7.03 -9.05
N GLU A 94 -29.93 -6.39 -8.74
CA GLU A 94 -30.05 -4.94 -8.61
C GLU A 94 -30.05 -4.50 -7.13
N MET A 95 -29.36 -3.41 -6.85
CA MET A 95 -29.46 -2.65 -5.60
C MET A 95 -29.77 -1.20 -5.99
N ASP A 96 -30.96 -0.74 -5.64
CA ASP A 96 -31.59 0.53 -6.05
C ASP A 96 -31.89 1.47 -4.86
N LYS A 97 -31.61 1.01 -3.63
CA LYS A 97 -32.05 1.64 -2.38
C LYS A 97 -30.87 2.29 -1.64
N ALA A 98 -30.07 3.04 -2.37
CA ALA A 98 -28.92 3.78 -1.85
C ALA A 98 -28.70 5.08 -2.67
N PRO A 99 -27.71 5.92 -2.33
CA PRO A 99 -27.36 7.12 -3.10
C PRO A 99 -26.78 6.87 -4.51
N PHE A 100 -26.86 5.65 -5.01
CA PHE A 100 -26.45 5.19 -6.34
C PHE A 100 -27.17 3.87 -6.61
N GLU A 101 -27.21 3.44 -7.87
CA GLU A 101 -27.71 2.11 -8.24
C GLU A 101 -26.54 1.19 -8.64
N VAL A 102 -26.71 -0.11 -8.40
CA VAL A 102 -25.78 -1.17 -8.85
C VAL A 102 -26.56 -2.29 -9.52
N LEU A 103 -26.09 -2.72 -10.69
CA LEU A 103 -26.47 -3.98 -11.31
C LEU A 103 -25.24 -4.89 -11.35
N ALA A 104 -25.23 -5.96 -10.55
CA ALA A 104 -24.32 -7.07 -10.78
C ALA A 104 -24.95 -8.01 -11.83
N PRO A 105 -24.20 -8.52 -12.82
CA PRO A 105 -24.76 -9.28 -13.94
C PRO A 105 -25.21 -10.69 -13.56
N PHE A 106 -25.71 -11.48 -14.52
CA PHE A 106 -26.02 -12.88 -14.27
C PHE A 106 -24.77 -13.76 -14.22
N PHE A 107 -23.71 -13.45 -14.97
CA PHE A 107 -22.49 -14.25 -15.05
C PHE A 107 -21.21 -13.43 -14.79
N ALA A 108 -20.17 -14.08 -14.26
CA ALA A 108 -18.95 -13.40 -13.79
C ALA A 108 -18.20 -12.61 -14.89
N ASN A 109 -18.29 -13.10 -16.13
CA ASN A 109 -17.62 -12.55 -17.30
C ASN A 109 -18.44 -11.47 -18.04
N GLU A 110 -19.58 -11.06 -17.49
CA GLU A 110 -20.43 -9.97 -18.01
C GLU A 110 -20.11 -8.63 -17.31
N PRO A 111 -20.47 -7.49 -17.91
CA PRO A 111 -20.32 -6.18 -17.28
C PRO A 111 -21.30 -5.96 -16.11
N ALA A 112 -20.78 -5.56 -14.96
CA ALA A 112 -21.53 -4.93 -13.87
C ALA A 112 -21.62 -3.41 -14.07
N ILE A 113 -22.71 -2.81 -13.62
CA ILE A 113 -22.98 -1.37 -13.77
C ILE A 113 -23.06 -0.71 -12.39
N PHE A 114 -22.40 0.43 -12.23
CA PHE A 114 -22.52 1.36 -11.11
C PHE A 114 -23.01 2.71 -11.65
N ASN A 115 -24.25 3.09 -11.33
CA ASN A 115 -24.85 4.33 -11.77
C ASN A 115 -24.77 5.38 -10.66
N ASN A 116 -23.83 6.32 -10.77
CA ASN A 116 -23.65 7.41 -9.80
C ASN A 116 -24.72 8.48 -9.99
N ASN A 117 -25.93 8.17 -9.54
CA ASN A 117 -27.10 9.02 -9.63
C ASN A 117 -27.48 9.70 -8.30
N ASN A 118 -26.53 9.87 -7.36
CA ASN A 118 -26.78 10.57 -6.09
C ASN A 118 -27.49 11.91 -6.33
N ARG A 119 -28.61 12.16 -5.65
CA ARG A 119 -29.43 13.37 -5.82
C ARG A 119 -29.14 14.43 -4.74
N TYR A 120 -28.26 14.16 -3.77
CA TYR A 120 -27.99 15.09 -2.67
C TYR A 120 -26.51 15.13 -2.22
N ASP A 121 -25.96 16.35 -2.16
CA ASP A 121 -24.64 16.67 -1.62
C ASP A 121 -24.77 17.02 -0.13
N VAL A 122 -24.28 16.12 0.73
CA VAL A 122 -24.34 16.29 2.20
C VAL A 122 -23.33 17.30 2.75
N PHE A 123 -22.33 17.69 1.96
CA PHE A 123 -21.27 18.62 2.40
C PHE A 123 -21.65 20.06 2.06
N ALA A 124 -22.24 20.31 0.88
CA ALA A 124 -22.85 21.59 0.54
C ALA A 124 -24.28 21.74 1.09
N ASN A 125 -24.94 20.64 1.48
CA ASN A 125 -26.36 20.59 1.87
C ASN A 125 -27.31 20.99 0.71
N GLU A 126 -27.02 20.49 -0.50
CA GLU A 126 -27.66 20.89 -1.76
C GLU A 126 -28.12 19.70 -2.62
N ILE A 127 -29.12 19.92 -3.49
CA ILE A 127 -29.55 18.92 -4.49
C ILE A 127 -28.53 18.87 -5.63
N ILE A 128 -28.22 17.67 -6.13
CA ILE A 128 -27.35 17.46 -7.30
C ILE A 128 -28.23 17.26 -8.54
N SER A 129 -28.32 18.29 -9.37
CA SER A 129 -29.07 18.29 -10.65
C SER A 129 -28.30 17.67 -11.82
N ASP A 130 -27.01 17.41 -11.66
CA ASP A 130 -26.12 16.93 -12.73
C ASP A 130 -26.54 15.55 -13.25
N LYS A 131 -26.38 15.32 -14.56
CA LYS A 131 -26.54 14.00 -15.22
C LYS A 131 -25.81 12.92 -14.41
N PRO A 132 -26.41 11.73 -14.16
CA PRO A 132 -25.69 10.61 -13.58
C PRO A 132 -24.46 10.23 -14.40
N LEU A 133 -23.40 9.79 -13.70
CA LEU A 133 -22.21 9.20 -14.31
C LEU A 133 -22.32 7.68 -14.17
N GLU A 134 -22.50 6.97 -15.28
CA GLU A 134 -22.50 5.51 -15.27
C GLU A 134 -21.06 5.00 -15.44
N GLN A 135 -20.70 4.02 -14.61
CA GLN A 135 -19.47 3.25 -14.73
C GLN A 135 -19.83 1.78 -14.97
N THR A 136 -19.43 1.25 -16.12
CA THR A 136 -19.36 -0.20 -16.34
C THR A 136 -18.05 -0.75 -15.80
N ILE A 137 -18.07 -1.94 -15.21
CA ILE A 137 -16.88 -2.73 -14.88
C ILE A 137 -17.08 -4.20 -15.21
N GLN A 138 -16.09 -4.83 -15.85
CA GLN A 138 -16.10 -6.24 -16.24
C GLN A 138 -14.79 -6.89 -15.79
N ALA A 139 -14.87 -8.04 -15.12
CA ALA A 139 -13.68 -8.80 -14.75
C ALA A 139 -13.10 -9.49 -15.99
N ILE A 140 -11.77 -9.43 -16.15
CA ILE A 140 -11.05 -10.11 -17.23
C ILE A 140 -10.56 -11.47 -16.73
N GLY A 141 -10.51 -12.47 -17.61
CA GLY A 141 -10.04 -13.82 -17.29
C GLY A 141 -11.04 -14.71 -16.53
N THR A 142 -12.21 -14.19 -16.14
CA THR A 142 -13.22 -14.98 -15.42
C THR A 142 -13.96 -15.96 -16.33
N ALA A 143 -14.23 -17.16 -15.81
CA ALA A 143 -15.11 -18.14 -16.42
C ALA A 143 -16.58 -17.69 -16.42
N HIS A 144 -17.37 -18.24 -17.34
CA HIS A 144 -18.82 -17.98 -17.43
C HIS A 144 -19.59 -18.76 -16.35
N VAL A 145 -19.51 -18.29 -15.10
CA VAL A 145 -20.21 -18.87 -13.95
C VAL A 145 -21.33 -17.94 -13.48
N ALA A 146 -22.49 -18.51 -13.14
CA ALA A 146 -23.66 -17.77 -12.69
C ALA A 146 -23.50 -17.23 -11.27
N GLY A 147 -23.98 -16.00 -11.06
CA GLY A 147 -24.00 -15.34 -9.75
C GLY A 147 -25.09 -15.88 -8.83
N ILE A 148 -24.82 -15.85 -7.53
CA ILE A 148 -25.76 -16.15 -6.44
C ILE A 148 -25.66 -15.09 -5.34
N THR A 149 -26.75 -14.87 -4.59
CA THR A 149 -26.72 -14.08 -3.36
C THR A 149 -26.31 -14.95 -2.17
N GLU A 150 -25.16 -14.66 -1.57
CA GLU A 150 -24.74 -15.23 -0.28
C GLU A 150 -25.07 -14.26 0.87
N THR A 151 -24.94 -14.73 2.11
CA THR A 151 -24.91 -13.86 3.30
C THR A 151 -23.86 -14.35 4.27
N GLY A 152 -22.83 -13.53 4.48
CA GLY A 152 -21.62 -13.88 5.21
C GLY A 152 -20.94 -12.64 5.77
N ASP A 153 -19.90 -12.83 6.58
CA ASP A 153 -19.06 -11.73 7.02
C ASP A 153 -17.92 -11.53 6.02
N LEU A 154 -17.76 -10.31 5.52
CA LEU A 154 -16.65 -9.93 4.65
C LEU A 154 -15.58 -9.12 5.40
N GLY A 155 -15.67 -8.97 6.72
CA GLY A 155 -14.76 -8.17 7.55
C GLY A 155 -15.42 -6.99 8.29
N TRP A 156 -16.74 -6.83 8.20
CA TRP A 156 -17.50 -5.72 8.79
C TRP A 156 -18.81 -6.16 9.47
N GLY A 157 -18.98 -7.46 9.75
CA GLY A 157 -20.25 -8.04 10.13
C GLY A 157 -20.97 -8.68 8.94
N LYS A 158 -22.02 -9.46 9.25
CA LYS A 158 -22.80 -10.17 8.23
C LYS A 158 -23.54 -9.21 7.30
N ALA A 159 -23.31 -9.36 6.01
CA ALA A 159 -24.02 -8.66 4.94
C ALA A 159 -24.39 -9.62 3.81
N GLN A 160 -25.37 -9.24 2.99
CA GLN A 160 -25.67 -9.94 1.74
C GLN A 160 -24.82 -9.36 0.60
N TYR A 161 -24.31 -10.23 -0.27
CA TYR A 161 -23.50 -9.86 -1.43
C TYR A 161 -23.78 -10.82 -2.59
N VAL A 162 -23.45 -10.39 -3.81
CA VAL A 162 -23.47 -11.25 -5.00
C VAL A 162 -22.09 -11.86 -5.14
N VAL A 163 -22.02 -13.18 -5.25
CA VAL A 163 -20.80 -13.94 -5.51
C VAL A 163 -20.96 -14.75 -6.80
N TYR A 164 -19.88 -14.88 -7.54
CA TYR A 164 -19.73 -15.81 -8.65
C TYR A 164 -18.71 -16.87 -8.23
N PRO A 165 -19.15 -18.04 -7.73
CA PRO A 165 -18.26 -19.06 -7.19
C PRO A 165 -17.29 -19.58 -8.26
N ASN A 166 -16.03 -19.77 -7.90
CA ASN A 166 -14.98 -20.26 -8.79
C ASN A 166 -14.86 -19.48 -10.13
N ALA A 167 -15.10 -18.17 -10.09
CA ALA A 167 -14.98 -17.29 -11.26
C ALA A 167 -13.58 -17.31 -11.89
N TYR A 168 -12.54 -17.53 -11.07
CA TYR A 168 -11.17 -17.78 -11.51
C TYR A 168 -10.80 -19.24 -11.21
N PRO A 169 -11.08 -20.19 -12.13
CA PRO A 169 -11.06 -21.61 -11.84
C PRO A 169 -9.65 -22.20 -11.62
N GLU A 170 -8.62 -21.57 -12.19
CA GLU A 170 -7.22 -22.04 -12.09
C GLU A 170 -6.62 -21.89 -10.68
N ILE A 171 -7.25 -21.05 -9.84
CA ILE A 171 -6.78 -20.64 -8.51
C ILE A 171 -7.85 -20.78 -7.42
N GLN A 172 -9.02 -21.34 -7.75
CA GLN A 172 -10.18 -21.49 -6.88
C GLN A 172 -10.62 -20.19 -6.17
N ALA A 173 -10.73 -19.09 -6.93
CA ALA A 173 -11.17 -17.80 -6.41
C ALA A 173 -12.52 -17.34 -7.00
N ASP A 174 -13.35 -16.74 -6.14
CA ASP A 174 -14.66 -16.20 -6.49
C ASP A 174 -14.58 -14.69 -6.75
N LEU A 175 -15.47 -14.18 -7.61
CA LEU A 175 -15.68 -12.73 -7.76
C LEU A 175 -16.87 -12.29 -6.89
N ILE A 176 -16.74 -11.19 -6.14
CA ILE A 176 -17.79 -10.68 -5.24
C ILE A 176 -18.09 -9.20 -5.51
N TYR A 177 -19.38 -8.87 -5.62
CA TYR A 177 -19.89 -7.50 -5.58
C TYR A 177 -20.75 -7.30 -4.33
N TRP A 178 -20.45 -6.24 -3.58
CA TRP A 178 -21.08 -5.96 -2.30
C TRP A 178 -21.31 -4.46 -2.11
N VAL A 179 -22.47 -4.07 -1.58
CA VAL A 179 -22.74 -2.69 -1.15
C VAL A 179 -22.56 -2.61 0.36
N HIS A 180 -21.47 -2.00 0.80
CA HIS A 180 -21.17 -1.82 2.22
C HIS A 180 -21.82 -0.54 2.75
N GLN A 181 -22.65 -0.62 3.78
CA GLN A 181 -23.30 0.55 4.41
C GLN A 181 -22.30 1.57 5.00
N GLY A 182 -21.19 1.10 5.58
CA GLY A 182 -20.10 1.93 6.08
C GLY A 182 -20.53 3.06 7.02
N VAL A 183 -20.02 4.26 6.73
CA VAL A 183 -20.53 5.56 7.23
C VAL A 183 -21.40 6.24 6.17
N ALA A 184 -21.11 5.97 4.90
CA ALA A 184 -21.98 6.17 3.75
C ALA A 184 -21.85 4.93 2.85
N PRO A 185 -22.88 4.53 2.07
CA PRO A 185 -22.83 3.33 1.24
C PRO A 185 -21.70 3.38 0.21
N ARG A 186 -21.09 2.23 -0.11
CA ARG A 186 -20.04 2.09 -1.14
C ARG A 186 -20.14 0.75 -1.86
N LEU A 187 -20.01 0.74 -3.19
CA LEU A 187 -19.83 -0.49 -3.97
C LEU A 187 -18.39 -0.98 -3.85
N ARG A 188 -18.24 -2.19 -3.32
CA ARG A 188 -16.98 -2.91 -3.16
C ARG A 188 -16.94 -4.14 -4.08
N LYS A 189 -15.74 -4.46 -4.58
CA LYS A 189 -15.49 -5.40 -5.68
C LYS A 189 -14.30 -6.28 -5.29
N PHE A 190 -14.58 -7.41 -4.65
CA PHE A 190 -13.56 -8.28 -4.06
C PHE A 190 -13.32 -9.52 -4.90
N ILE A 191 -12.14 -10.10 -4.75
CA ILE A 191 -11.85 -11.47 -5.15
C ILE A 191 -11.73 -12.28 -3.86
N ARG A 192 -12.52 -13.34 -3.69
CA ARG A 192 -12.48 -14.23 -2.53
C ARG A 192 -11.70 -15.49 -2.90
N PHE A 193 -10.48 -15.60 -2.41
CA PHE A 193 -9.60 -16.72 -2.67
C PHE A 193 -9.89 -17.85 -1.68
N ASN A 194 -10.28 -19.02 -2.20
CA ASN A 194 -10.53 -20.22 -1.38
C ASN A 194 -9.32 -21.18 -1.38
N GLN A 195 -8.27 -20.86 -2.13
CA GLN A 195 -6.97 -21.53 -2.14
C GLN A 195 -5.85 -20.49 -2.07
N GLN A 196 -4.67 -20.90 -1.60
CA GLN A 196 -3.42 -20.15 -1.76
C GLN A 196 -3.03 -20.04 -3.25
N LEU A 197 -2.68 -18.84 -3.70
CA LEU A 197 -1.97 -18.62 -4.97
C LEU A 197 -0.59 -19.30 -4.97
N ALA A 198 -0.24 -19.90 -6.11
CA ALA A 198 1.08 -20.51 -6.31
C ALA A 198 2.18 -19.49 -6.63
N GLU A 199 1.82 -18.42 -7.36
CA GLU A 199 2.72 -17.36 -7.81
C GLU A 199 1.98 -16.02 -7.90
N ASN A 200 2.72 -14.90 -8.01
CA ASN A 200 2.12 -13.57 -8.05
C ASN A 200 1.25 -13.44 -9.31
N THR A 201 0.00 -13.01 -9.11
CA THR A 201 -1.05 -13.08 -10.14
C THR A 201 -1.76 -11.74 -10.28
N ASP A 202 -1.91 -11.28 -11.52
CA ASP A 202 -2.55 -10.01 -11.84
C ASP A 202 -4.03 -10.20 -12.22
N PHE A 203 -4.89 -9.39 -11.62
CA PHE A 203 -6.33 -9.44 -11.84
C PHE A 203 -6.81 -8.15 -12.47
N GLN A 204 -7.15 -8.25 -13.75
CA GLN A 204 -7.54 -7.10 -14.55
C GLN A 204 -9.06 -6.92 -14.60
N PHE A 205 -9.49 -5.67 -14.58
CA PHE A 205 -10.88 -5.27 -14.76
C PHE A 205 -10.97 -4.18 -15.81
N ARG A 206 -11.79 -4.42 -16.84
CA ARG A 206 -12.15 -3.44 -17.86
C ARG A 206 -13.17 -2.47 -17.25
N VAL A 207 -12.87 -1.18 -17.28
CA VAL A 207 -13.72 -0.11 -16.73
C VAL A 207 -14.06 0.86 -17.85
N ILE A 208 -15.34 1.28 -17.94
CA ILE A 208 -15.80 2.25 -18.94
C ILE A 208 -16.70 3.27 -18.26
N TYR A 209 -16.58 4.55 -18.63
CA TYR A 209 -17.45 5.62 -18.16
C TYR A 209 -18.36 6.15 -19.28
N SER A 210 -19.60 6.53 -18.94
CA SER A 210 -20.60 7.02 -19.92
C SER A 210 -20.25 8.35 -20.60
N ASP A 211 -19.25 9.06 -20.08
CA ASP A 211 -18.81 10.40 -20.48
C ASP A 211 -17.30 10.51 -20.22
N GLU A 212 -16.61 11.49 -20.82
CA GLU A 212 -15.17 11.63 -20.58
C GLU A 212 -14.87 12.08 -19.13
N VAL A 213 -13.87 11.44 -18.52
CA VAL A 213 -13.49 11.65 -17.11
C VAL A 213 -12.02 12.04 -16.95
N GLU A 214 -11.76 12.80 -15.88
CA GLU A 214 -10.45 13.05 -15.29
C GLU A 214 -10.23 12.08 -14.12
N THR A 215 -9.02 11.55 -14.00
CA THR A 215 -8.65 10.52 -13.02
C THR A 215 -7.45 10.99 -12.20
N VAL A 216 -7.57 10.96 -10.88
CA VAL A 216 -6.47 11.14 -9.92
C VAL A 216 -6.21 9.80 -9.26
N ASN A 217 -5.06 9.20 -9.58
CA ASN A 217 -4.57 7.99 -8.93
C ASN A 217 -3.67 8.41 -7.76
N ASN A 218 -3.98 7.95 -6.55
CA ASN A 218 -3.11 8.03 -5.38
C ASN A 218 -2.65 6.58 -5.06
N ASP A 219 -1.57 6.38 -4.31
CA ASP A 219 -1.00 5.03 -4.06
C ASP A 219 -1.97 4.00 -3.46
N LYS A 220 -3.12 4.45 -2.94
CA LYS A 220 -4.14 3.63 -2.25
C LYS A 220 -5.52 3.61 -2.91
N ASN A 221 -5.83 4.53 -3.83
CA ASN A 221 -7.17 4.67 -4.41
C ASN A 221 -7.19 5.47 -5.72
N VAL A 222 -8.30 5.35 -6.46
CA VAL A 222 -8.62 6.16 -7.64
C VAL A 222 -9.76 7.12 -7.32
N THR A 223 -9.62 8.38 -7.67
CA THR A 223 -10.71 9.37 -7.70
C THR A 223 -10.99 9.81 -9.14
N VAL A 224 -12.25 9.66 -9.58
CA VAL A 224 -12.68 9.98 -10.94
C VAL A 224 -13.71 11.10 -10.93
N LYS A 225 -13.65 12.06 -11.87
CA LYS A 225 -14.60 13.17 -12.03
C LYS A 225 -14.95 13.37 -13.51
N LEU A 226 -16.09 14.00 -13.82
CA LEU A 226 -16.39 14.41 -15.19
C LEU A 226 -15.38 15.46 -15.67
N LYS A 227 -14.80 15.24 -16.86
CA LYS A 227 -13.75 16.09 -17.44
C LYS A 227 -14.29 17.41 -17.95
N GLY A 228 -13.60 18.52 -17.64
CA GLY A 228 -13.93 19.85 -18.17
C GLY A 228 -15.31 20.42 -17.78
N VAL A 229 -16.03 19.79 -16.85
CA VAL A 229 -17.33 20.25 -16.34
C VAL A 229 -17.20 20.53 -14.84
N ASN A 230 -17.71 21.68 -14.38
CA ASN A 230 -17.83 21.99 -12.95
C ASN A 230 -18.99 21.21 -12.31
N SER A 231 -18.86 19.89 -12.27
CA SER A 231 -19.88 18.95 -11.80
C SER A 231 -19.56 18.42 -10.40
N LYS A 232 -20.62 18.10 -9.65
CA LYS A 232 -20.54 17.36 -8.38
C LYS A 232 -20.48 15.83 -8.59
N ARG A 233 -20.47 15.35 -9.84
CA ARG A 233 -20.37 13.93 -10.20
C ARG A 233 -18.92 13.45 -10.19
N GLY A 234 -18.69 12.36 -9.47
CA GLY A 234 -17.40 11.69 -9.45
C GLY A 234 -17.43 10.41 -8.62
N ASN A 235 -16.61 9.44 -9.02
CA ASN A 235 -16.47 8.14 -8.36
C ASN A 235 -15.17 8.16 -7.55
N GLY A 236 -15.27 8.42 -6.24
CA GLY A 236 -14.18 8.13 -5.31
C GLY A 236 -14.21 6.65 -4.95
N TRP A 237 -13.17 5.90 -5.31
CA TRP A 237 -13.02 4.51 -4.94
C TRP A 237 -12.53 4.42 -3.48
N ASP A 238 -12.92 3.36 -2.77
CA ASP A 238 -12.40 3.12 -1.42
C ASP A 238 -10.88 2.84 -1.48
N ASP A 239 -10.16 3.19 -0.41
CA ASP A 239 -8.79 2.69 -0.21
C ASP A 239 -8.77 1.17 -0.37
N PHE A 240 -7.84 0.71 -1.19
CA PHE A 240 -7.72 -0.68 -1.52
C PHE A 240 -6.89 -1.43 -0.40
N TYR A 241 -7.35 -2.56 0.17
CA TYR A 241 -6.60 -3.45 1.09
C TYR A 241 -6.90 -4.96 0.95
N ILE A 242 -5.94 -5.84 1.26
CA ILE A 242 -6.05 -7.31 1.39
C ILE A 242 -6.17 -7.77 2.85
N TRP A 243 -7.03 -8.73 3.16
CA TRP A 243 -7.20 -9.32 4.50
C TRP A 243 -7.60 -10.80 4.46
N ASP A 244 -7.44 -11.49 5.60
CA ASP A 244 -7.78 -12.91 5.79
C ASP A 244 -9.03 -13.12 6.67
N SER A 245 -9.45 -14.38 6.84
CA SER A 245 -10.64 -14.73 7.63
C SER A 245 -10.42 -14.73 9.15
N LYS A 246 -9.18 -14.62 9.62
CA LYS A 246 -8.79 -14.73 11.05
C LYS A 246 -8.64 -13.36 11.70
N ASP A 247 -7.84 -12.48 11.11
CA ASP A 247 -7.57 -11.13 11.62
C ASP A 247 -8.52 -10.08 11.00
N GLY A 248 -9.23 -10.45 9.93
CA GLY A 248 -10.31 -9.66 9.34
C GLY A 248 -9.85 -8.28 8.82
N TRP A 249 -10.80 -7.35 8.67
CA TRP A 249 -10.49 -5.97 8.24
C TRP A 249 -9.52 -5.22 9.18
N THR A 250 -9.38 -5.69 10.43
CA THR A 250 -8.38 -5.21 11.39
C THR A 250 -6.95 -5.64 11.08
N GLY A 251 -6.74 -6.81 10.47
CA GLY A 251 -5.43 -7.31 10.04
C GLY A 251 -5.04 -6.95 8.61
N ARG A 252 -5.79 -6.07 7.94
CA ARG A 252 -5.62 -5.80 6.51
C ARG A 252 -4.25 -5.17 6.17
N LYS A 253 -3.66 -5.63 5.08
CA LYS A 253 -2.47 -5.05 4.42
C LYS A 253 -2.86 -4.44 3.06
N PRO A 254 -1.95 -3.80 2.33
CA PRO A 254 -2.21 -3.38 0.95
C PRO A 254 -1.18 -3.96 -0.08
N ILE A 255 -1.67 -4.55 -1.20
CA ILE A 255 -0.90 -5.17 -2.33
C ILE A 255 -0.23 -4.14 -3.30
N ARG A 256 -0.51 -4.16 -4.62
CA ARG A 256 -0.24 -3.14 -5.67
C ARG A 256 -1.44 -2.96 -6.62
N PHE A 257 -1.64 -1.77 -7.21
CA PHE A 257 -2.61 -1.57 -8.31
C PHE A 257 -2.11 -0.58 -9.37
N ASP A 258 -2.55 -0.77 -10.63
CA ASP A 258 -2.46 0.22 -11.72
C ASP A 258 -3.86 0.58 -12.21
N PHE A 259 -4.05 1.82 -12.69
CA PHE A 259 -5.29 2.25 -13.35
C PHE A 259 -4.99 3.12 -14.58
N GLU A 260 -5.01 2.49 -15.76
CA GLU A 260 -4.51 3.06 -17.01
C GLU A 260 -5.63 3.33 -18.03
N LYS A 261 -5.68 4.54 -18.60
CA LYS A 261 -6.57 4.84 -19.73
C LYS A 261 -6.11 4.08 -20.96
N GLN A 262 -7.02 3.33 -21.59
CA GLN A 262 -6.71 2.63 -22.83
C GLN A 262 -6.63 3.62 -23.99
N ILE A 263 -5.42 3.80 -24.52
CA ILE A 263 -5.17 4.63 -25.69
C ILE A 263 -5.81 3.95 -26.91
N LEU A 264 -6.44 4.74 -27.78
CA LEU A 264 -7.10 4.28 -29.01
C LEU A 264 -6.11 3.69 -30.03
N ALA A 265 -5.71 2.44 -29.81
CA ALA A 265 -4.99 1.62 -30.79
C ALA A 265 -6.03 0.84 -31.62
N SER A 266 -6.25 1.26 -32.87
CA SER A 266 -7.17 0.60 -33.80
C SER A 266 -6.59 -0.72 -34.34
N VAL A 267 -6.38 -1.69 -33.46
CA VAL A 267 -5.88 -3.03 -33.80
C VAL A 267 -7.03 -3.86 -34.37
N ASN A 268 -6.86 -4.36 -35.60
CA ASN A 268 -7.78 -5.27 -36.28
C ASN A 268 -9.26 -4.81 -36.36
N GLY A 269 -9.51 -3.50 -36.36
CA GLY A 269 -10.84 -2.92 -36.54
C GLY A 269 -11.75 -2.95 -35.31
N ILE A 270 -11.25 -3.37 -34.14
CA ILE A 270 -11.96 -3.21 -32.87
C ILE A 270 -11.73 -1.79 -32.37
N THR A 271 -12.81 -1.03 -32.15
CA THR A 271 -12.75 0.23 -31.41
C THR A 271 -12.89 -0.04 -29.92
N THR A 272 -11.84 0.23 -29.13
CA THR A 272 -11.98 0.43 -27.69
C THR A 272 -12.84 1.67 -27.41
N ASP A 273 -13.47 1.73 -26.24
CA ASP A 273 -14.27 2.90 -25.88
C ASP A 273 -13.33 4.07 -25.52
N PRO A 274 -13.56 5.32 -25.99
CA PRO A 274 -12.70 6.46 -25.66
C PRO A 274 -12.67 6.82 -24.16
N ASN A 275 -13.55 6.23 -23.36
CA ASN A 275 -13.63 6.34 -21.90
C ASN A 275 -13.23 5.03 -21.20
N GLU A 276 -12.53 4.13 -21.89
CA GLU A 276 -12.06 2.84 -21.38
C GLU A 276 -10.75 2.94 -20.57
N TYR A 277 -10.70 2.18 -19.48
CA TYR A 277 -9.57 2.04 -18.58
C TYR A 277 -9.38 0.57 -18.20
N ILE A 278 -8.15 0.16 -17.89
CA ILE A 278 -7.86 -1.12 -17.22
C ILE A 278 -7.43 -0.82 -15.79
N LEU A 279 -8.08 -1.48 -14.83
CA LEU A 279 -7.58 -1.62 -13.46
C LEU A 279 -6.85 -2.96 -13.37
N THR A 280 -5.55 -2.94 -13.07
CA THR A 280 -4.80 -4.15 -12.72
C THR A 280 -4.62 -4.19 -11.20
N LYS A 281 -5.02 -5.28 -10.55
CA LYS A 281 -4.66 -5.57 -9.15
C LYS A 281 -3.58 -6.65 -9.12
N HIS A 282 -2.41 -6.34 -8.57
CA HIS A 282 -1.29 -7.28 -8.48
C HIS A 282 -1.35 -8.00 -7.14
N ILE A 283 -1.57 -9.32 -7.14
CA ILE A 283 -1.76 -10.11 -5.92
C ILE A 283 -0.52 -10.95 -5.64
N GLU A 284 0.11 -10.71 -4.50
CA GLU A 284 1.31 -11.43 -4.08
C GLU A 284 0.96 -12.76 -3.41
N ALA A 285 1.48 -13.87 -3.95
CA ALA A 285 1.26 -15.22 -3.42
C ALA A 285 1.80 -15.39 -1.99
N ASP A 286 2.76 -14.55 -1.60
CA ASP A 286 3.33 -14.51 -0.26
C ASP A 286 2.34 -14.14 0.83
N TYR A 287 1.28 -13.39 0.52
CA TYR A 287 0.23 -13.09 1.50
C TYR A 287 -0.41 -14.39 2.04
N PHE A 288 -0.67 -15.33 1.13
CA PHE A 288 -1.36 -16.58 1.40
C PHE A 288 -0.57 -17.57 2.25
N LYS A 289 0.75 -17.37 2.37
CA LYS A 289 1.64 -18.22 3.19
C LYS A 289 1.23 -18.28 4.66
N THR A 290 0.70 -17.19 5.20
CA THR A 290 0.33 -17.07 6.63
C THR A 290 -1.14 -16.74 6.85
N ALA A 291 -1.87 -16.45 5.78
CA ALA A 291 -3.28 -16.08 5.83
C ALA A 291 -4.20 -17.29 6.02
N THR A 292 -5.23 -17.11 6.83
CA THR A 292 -6.33 -18.05 7.02
C THR A 292 -7.36 -17.85 5.90
N LEU A 293 -7.56 -18.88 5.09
CA LEU A 293 -8.54 -18.84 4.00
C LEU A 293 -9.98 -18.73 4.56
N PRO A 294 -10.93 -18.10 3.84
CA PRO A 294 -10.72 -17.35 2.60
C PRO A 294 -10.02 -16.00 2.79
N VAL A 295 -9.39 -15.52 1.71
CA VAL A 295 -8.69 -14.22 1.64
C VAL A 295 -9.40 -13.28 0.66
N PHE A 296 -9.36 -11.97 0.91
CA PHE A 296 -10.07 -10.91 0.18
C PHE A 296 -9.13 -9.73 -0.12
N THR A 297 -9.16 -9.06 -1.29
CA THR A 297 -7.95 -8.33 -1.81
C THR A 297 -8.10 -6.94 -2.47
N ASP A 298 -7.11 -6.04 -2.25
CA ASP A 298 -6.99 -4.63 -2.72
C ASP A 298 -5.61 -3.93 -2.17
N ALA A 299 -5.08 -2.75 -2.64
CA ALA A 299 -3.67 -2.17 -2.59
C ALA A 299 -3.33 -0.69 -2.06
N THR A 300 -2.10 -0.14 -1.78
CA THR A 300 -0.63 -0.47 -1.95
C THR A 300 0.28 -0.02 -0.73
N SER A 301 1.55 -0.48 -0.60
CA SER A 301 2.57 -0.14 0.47
C SER A 301 3.86 0.58 -0.04
N THR A 302 4.47 1.52 0.73
CA THR A 302 5.73 2.28 0.38
C THR A 302 6.37 2.98 1.61
N PHE A 303 7.69 3.30 1.58
CA PHE A 303 8.45 4.02 2.64
C PHE A 303 9.01 5.39 2.18
N TYR A 304 9.16 6.33 3.12
CA TYR A 304 9.68 7.71 2.94
C TYR A 304 10.60 8.10 4.14
N PRO A 305 11.46 9.14 4.04
CA PRO A 305 12.12 9.77 5.20
C PRO A 305 11.13 10.60 6.04
N ASP A 306 11.53 11.03 7.24
CA ASP A 306 10.74 12.02 8.00
C ASP A 306 11.23 13.44 7.69
N ALA A 307 10.29 14.31 7.34
CA ALA A 307 10.49 15.76 7.28
C ALA A 307 10.91 16.35 8.63
N HIS A 308 11.74 17.39 8.63
CA HIS A 308 12.11 18.10 9.85
C HIS A 308 10.88 18.61 10.63
N THR A 309 10.72 18.36 11.94
CA THR A 309 11.64 17.65 12.85
C THR A 309 11.45 16.13 12.80
N GLU A 310 12.59 15.46 12.65
CA GLU A 310 12.82 14.05 12.36
C GLU A 310 12.40 13.14 13.52
N SER A 311 11.87 11.93 13.24
CA SER A 311 11.35 11.02 14.28
C SER A 311 12.07 9.67 14.37
N ALA A 312 12.42 9.09 13.22
CA ALA A 312 13.07 7.79 13.07
C ALA A 312 14.07 7.78 11.89
N SER A 313 13.78 8.51 10.81
CA SER A 313 14.62 8.67 9.62
C SER A 313 14.66 10.11 9.11
N THR A 314 15.50 10.42 8.12
CA THR A 314 15.72 11.77 7.55
C THR A 314 16.42 11.67 6.20
N ASP A 315 16.31 12.70 5.36
CA ASP A 315 17.13 12.92 4.18
C ASP A 315 17.88 14.25 4.24
N ALA A 316 19.02 14.33 3.54
CA ALA A 316 19.92 15.48 3.64
C ALA A 316 20.86 15.58 2.43
N CYS A 317 21.42 16.77 2.23
CA CYS A 317 22.59 16.95 1.37
C CYS A 317 23.81 17.33 2.20
N VAL A 318 24.98 16.74 1.89
CA VAL A 318 26.25 16.99 2.58
C VAL A 318 27.32 17.33 1.57
N GLY A 319 28.24 18.23 1.91
CA GLY A 319 29.21 18.71 0.94
C GLY A 319 30.41 19.46 1.48
N ARG A 320 31.39 19.66 0.59
CA ARG A 320 32.62 20.40 0.81
C ARG A 320 32.66 21.59 -0.16
N PHE A 321 32.71 22.81 0.37
CA PHE A 321 32.42 24.05 -0.36
C PHE A 321 33.53 25.10 -0.27
N SER A 322 33.65 25.90 -1.33
CA SER A 322 34.53 27.06 -1.41
C SER A 322 36.02 26.74 -1.18
N VAL A 323 36.43 25.54 -1.56
CA VAL A 323 37.83 25.08 -1.54
C VAL A 323 38.53 25.34 -2.89
N ASN A 324 39.80 24.95 -3.00
CA ASN A 324 40.56 24.92 -4.25
C ASN A 324 41.54 23.73 -4.18
N GLU A 325 41.02 22.54 -4.48
CA GLU A 325 41.61 21.27 -4.06
C GLU A 325 41.71 20.24 -5.19
N THR A 326 42.67 19.32 -5.12
CA THR A 326 42.73 18.22 -6.10
C THR A 326 41.54 17.29 -5.95
N TRP A 327 41.22 16.49 -6.99
CA TRP A 327 40.09 15.55 -6.97
C TRP A 327 40.05 14.67 -5.72
N ALA A 328 41.16 14.01 -5.40
CA ALA A 328 41.28 13.19 -4.19
C ALA A 328 41.10 14.03 -2.90
N THR A 329 41.69 15.22 -2.84
CA THR A 329 41.61 16.09 -1.65
C THR A 329 40.19 16.58 -1.37
N ILE A 330 39.41 16.97 -2.40
CA ILE A 330 38.02 17.35 -2.18
C ILE A 330 37.16 16.12 -1.85
N ARG A 331 37.39 14.98 -2.51
CA ARG A 331 36.62 13.73 -2.32
C ARG A 331 36.77 13.17 -0.90
N ASP A 332 38.00 13.17 -0.38
CA ASP A 332 38.40 12.52 0.88
C ASP A 332 38.50 13.49 2.07
N GLY A 333 38.45 14.80 1.81
CA GLY A 333 38.45 15.83 2.84
C GLY A 333 37.14 15.88 3.63
N ASN A 334 37.18 16.39 4.86
CA ASN A 334 35.99 16.55 5.69
C ASN A 334 34.92 17.43 4.99
N GLY A 335 33.64 17.10 5.10
CA GLY A 335 32.60 18.01 4.65
C GLY A 335 32.54 19.30 5.49
N THR A 336 31.99 20.35 4.90
CA THR A 336 31.87 21.70 5.50
C THR A 336 30.42 22.20 5.58
N THR A 337 29.48 21.51 4.94
CA THR A 337 28.04 21.81 4.95
C THR A 337 27.22 20.53 5.13
N ALA A 338 26.10 20.63 5.84
CA ALA A 338 25.00 19.69 5.81
C ALA A 338 23.70 20.51 5.85
N ASP A 339 22.78 20.25 4.92
CA ASP A 339 21.47 20.89 4.87
C ASP A 339 20.43 19.78 5.07
N VAL A 340 19.51 19.99 6.03
CA VAL A 340 18.60 18.95 6.59
C VAL A 340 17.16 19.45 6.75
N ASP A 341 16.86 20.65 6.23
CA ASP A 341 15.60 21.36 6.40
C ASP A 341 15.15 22.06 5.08
N LEU A 342 15.51 21.47 3.93
CA LEU A 342 15.39 22.08 2.61
C LEU A 342 14.59 21.20 1.64
N ALA A 343 13.30 21.54 1.46
CA ALA A 343 12.36 20.90 0.54
C ALA A 343 12.87 20.70 -0.90
N ASN A 344 13.86 21.47 -1.35
CA ASN A 344 14.55 21.25 -2.63
C ASN A 344 16.04 21.61 -2.49
N SER A 345 16.94 20.72 -2.90
CA SER A 345 18.40 20.93 -2.83
C SER A 345 19.16 20.09 -3.86
N GLU A 346 20.50 20.21 -3.86
CA GLU A 346 21.42 19.51 -4.75
C GLU A 346 21.66 18.07 -4.29
N ILE A 347 21.25 17.10 -5.10
CA ILE A 347 21.46 15.67 -4.84
C ILE A 347 22.94 15.30 -5.06
N ILE A 348 23.50 15.79 -6.16
CA ILE A 348 24.95 15.82 -6.43
C ILE A 348 25.31 17.17 -7.04
N ASN A 349 26.50 17.67 -6.72
CA ASN A 349 27.14 18.79 -7.41
C ASN A 349 28.65 18.51 -7.43
N VAL A 350 29.30 18.73 -8.57
CA VAL A 350 30.75 18.62 -8.74
C VAL A 350 31.22 19.75 -9.64
N ALA A 351 32.00 20.70 -9.11
CA ALA A 351 32.35 21.94 -9.83
C ALA A 351 33.79 22.46 -9.62
N ASP A 352 34.37 22.94 -10.71
CA ASP A 352 35.74 23.45 -10.88
C ASP A 352 36.03 24.70 -10.01
N ALA A 353 37.29 24.77 -9.55
CA ALA A 353 37.99 25.98 -9.14
C ALA A 353 38.75 26.60 -10.34
N THR A 354 39.70 27.49 -10.08
CA THR A 354 40.64 27.98 -11.12
C THR A 354 41.80 27.00 -11.30
N GLY A 355 42.04 26.53 -12.52
CA GLY A 355 43.01 25.47 -12.78
C GLY A 355 42.41 24.08 -12.50
N THR A 356 43.23 23.02 -12.52
CA THR A 356 42.79 21.60 -12.50
C THR A 356 42.31 21.10 -11.12
N ASN A 357 41.61 21.96 -10.39
CA ASN A 357 41.19 21.77 -9.01
C ASN A 357 39.68 21.99 -8.90
N TRP A 358 39.12 21.51 -7.80
CA TRP A 358 37.71 21.50 -7.47
C TRP A 358 37.39 22.49 -6.35
N LYS A 359 36.16 22.98 -6.38
CA LYS A 359 35.66 24.04 -5.50
C LYS A 359 34.47 23.58 -4.66
N HIS A 360 33.60 22.77 -5.24
CA HIS A 360 32.38 22.26 -4.62
C HIS A 360 32.22 20.77 -4.93
N MET A 361 31.84 19.99 -3.92
CA MET A 361 31.33 18.63 -4.08
C MET A 361 30.17 18.40 -3.11
N ARG A 362 29.02 17.90 -3.61
CA ARG A 362 27.87 17.43 -2.82
C ARG A 362 27.53 15.97 -3.09
N ARG A 363 27.03 15.31 -2.04
CA ARG A 363 26.46 13.96 -2.03
C ARG A 363 25.18 14.01 -1.19
N ALA A 364 24.19 13.19 -1.50
CA ALA A 364 22.92 13.15 -0.76
C ALA A 364 22.78 11.87 0.06
N ILE A 365 22.20 11.99 1.26
CA ILE A 365 21.90 10.90 2.18
C ILE A 365 20.38 10.73 2.24
N TYR A 366 19.91 9.50 2.12
CA TYR A 366 18.49 9.15 2.24
C TYR A 366 18.34 7.99 3.19
N LEU A 367 17.72 8.24 4.34
CA LEU A 367 17.44 7.24 5.35
C LEU A 367 15.94 6.92 5.36
N PHE A 368 15.60 5.65 5.51
CA PHE A 368 14.22 5.17 5.52
C PHE A 368 14.00 4.25 6.73
N ASP A 369 13.03 4.53 7.60
CA ASP A 369 12.65 3.56 8.63
C ASP A 369 11.91 2.37 8.02
N THR A 370 12.68 1.31 7.75
CA THR A 370 12.20 0.03 7.25
C THR A 370 12.05 -1.02 8.36
N SER A 371 12.01 -0.60 9.64
CA SER A 371 11.83 -1.50 10.80
C SER A 371 10.48 -2.23 10.88
N THR A 372 9.52 -1.88 10.01
CA THR A 372 8.25 -2.59 9.88
C THR A 372 8.31 -3.78 8.91
N LEU A 373 9.48 -4.07 8.33
CA LEU A 373 9.71 -5.30 7.56
C LEU A 373 9.86 -6.50 8.51
N PRO A 374 9.35 -7.71 8.18
CA PRO A 374 9.58 -8.88 9.02
C PRO A 374 11.05 -9.35 8.99
N ASP A 375 11.64 -9.62 10.15
CA ASP A 375 13.04 -10.10 10.32
C ASP A 375 13.42 -11.25 9.36
N ASP A 376 12.48 -12.17 9.12
CA ASP A 376 12.66 -13.38 8.30
C ASP A 376 12.34 -13.19 6.82
N CYS A 377 12.02 -11.97 6.36
CA CYS A 377 11.61 -11.77 4.97
C CYS A 377 12.78 -11.84 3.99
N SER A 378 12.58 -12.49 2.84
CA SER A 378 13.50 -12.42 1.70
C SER A 378 13.00 -11.34 0.74
N ILE A 379 13.78 -10.26 0.61
CA ILE A 379 13.47 -9.14 -0.28
C ILE A 379 13.63 -9.61 -1.73
N SER A 380 12.57 -9.49 -2.53
CA SER A 380 12.51 -10.01 -3.91
C SER A 380 12.96 -8.98 -4.94
N ASN A 381 12.63 -7.70 -4.72
CA ASN A 381 13.18 -6.55 -5.44
C ASN A 381 12.92 -5.26 -4.64
N SER A 382 13.52 -4.15 -5.05
CA SER A 382 13.30 -2.84 -4.44
C SER A 382 13.59 -1.74 -5.44
N THR A 383 12.86 -0.63 -5.35
CA THR A 383 13.09 0.58 -6.14
C THR A 383 13.30 1.78 -5.22
N PHE A 384 14.36 2.53 -5.44
CA PHE A 384 14.61 3.83 -4.80
C PHE A 384 14.35 4.95 -5.81
N SER A 385 13.54 5.94 -5.46
CA SER A 385 13.02 6.95 -6.40
C SER A 385 13.26 8.38 -5.88
N LEU A 386 13.78 9.26 -6.74
CA LEU A 386 13.96 10.70 -6.45
C LEU A 386 13.25 11.59 -7.48
N PHE A 387 12.44 12.55 -7.02
CA PHE A 387 11.81 13.54 -7.90
C PHE A 387 12.78 14.70 -8.19
N GLY A 388 13.14 14.90 -9.45
CA GLY A 388 14.08 15.96 -9.84
C GLY A 388 13.42 17.32 -10.08
N SER A 389 14.17 18.40 -9.87
CA SER A 389 13.74 19.79 -10.11
C SER A 389 14.63 20.54 -11.12
N SER A 390 15.93 20.27 -11.15
CA SER A 390 16.90 20.93 -12.04
C SER A 390 18.10 20.02 -12.33
N LYS A 391 18.81 20.30 -13.44
CA LYS A 391 20.05 19.62 -13.81
C LYS A 391 20.95 20.50 -14.65
N TYR A 392 22.25 20.23 -14.57
CA TYR A 392 23.26 20.79 -15.47
C TYR A 392 24.36 19.75 -15.67
N ASP A 393 24.76 19.48 -16.91
CA ASP A 393 25.74 18.45 -17.23
C ASP A 393 26.80 18.98 -18.20
N TYR A 394 27.95 19.39 -17.66
CA TYR A 394 29.10 19.80 -18.46
C TYR A 394 30.02 18.60 -18.77
N TYR A 395 30.03 17.57 -17.91
CA TYR A 395 31.01 16.49 -17.94
C TYR A 395 30.49 15.14 -18.42
N THR A 396 29.21 15.02 -18.78
CA THR A 396 28.56 13.72 -19.08
C THR A 396 28.63 12.77 -17.88
N GLU A 397 28.39 13.33 -16.69
CA GLU A 397 28.49 12.62 -15.41
C GLU A 397 27.19 11.85 -15.12
N SER A 398 27.26 10.86 -14.22
CA SER A 398 26.12 10.05 -13.80
C SER A 398 25.99 9.99 -12.28
N ALA A 399 24.77 9.77 -11.80
CA ALA A 399 24.44 9.60 -10.39
C ALA A 399 24.40 8.11 -10.03
N SER A 400 25.22 7.72 -9.04
CA SER A 400 25.33 6.35 -8.53
C SER A 400 24.66 6.21 -7.17
N LEU A 401 23.76 5.22 -7.03
CA LEU A 401 23.21 4.80 -5.75
C LEU A 401 24.20 3.89 -5.01
N VAL A 402 24.52 4.23 -3.77
CA VAL A 402 25.44 3.52 -2.85
C VAL A 402 24.87 3.51 -1.43
N SER A 403 25.61 2.94 -0.47
CA SER A 403 25.33 3.12 0.96
C SER A 403 25.81 4.49 1.47
N SER A 404 25.10 5.00 2.47
CA SER A 404 25.58 6.04 3.39
C SER A 404 25.73 5.45 4.79
N ASN A 405 26.60 6.01 5.64
CA ASN A 405 26.78 5.53 7.02
C ASN A 405 26.84 6.68 8.04
N PRO A 406 25.88 7.62 8.04
CA PRO A 406 25.84 8.68 9.05
C PRO A 406 25.73 8.10 10.47
N SER A 407 26.33 8.79 11.43
CA SER A 407 26.42 8.32 12.82
C SER A 407 25.07 8.31 13.56
N THR A 408 24.06 9.00 13.03
CA THR A 408 22.68 9.04 13.55
C THR A 408 21.68 8.63 12.47
N ASN A 409 20.39 8.60 12.80
CA ASN A 409 19.30 8.40 11.83
C ASN A 409 18.44 9.66 11.61
N THR A 410 18.68 10.73 12.36
CA THR A 410 17.77 11.90 12.51
C THR A 410 18.51 13.23 12.69
N ALA A 411 19.84 13.24 12.53
CA ALA A 411 20.68 14.43 12.67
C ALA A 411 21.94 14.26 11.82
N ILE A 412 21.83 14.57 10.53
CA ILE A 412 22.96 14.54 9.59
C ILE A 412 23.84 15.75 9.81
N ILE A 413 25.16 15.55 9.82
CA ILE A 413 26.15 16.61 10.06
C ILE A 413 27.23 16.63 8.98
N ALA A 414 27.94 17.75 8.85
CA ALA A 414 28.90 17.96 7.75
C ALA A 414 30.02 16.88 7.66
N SER A 415 30.36 16.21 8.76
CA SER A 415 31.31 15.08 8.74
C SER A 415 30.76 13.81 8.07
N ASP A 416 29.44 13.62 8.00
CA ASP A 416 28.83 12.44 7.37
C ASP A 416 29.07 12.39 5.86
N TYR A 417 29.54 13.49 5.26
CA TYR A 417 30.12 13.56 3.90
C TYR A 417 31.12 12.42 3.61
N GLY A 418 31.92 12.01 4.61
CA GLY A 418 32.92 10.93 4.47
C GLY A 418 32.36 9.50 4.56
N THR A 419 31.06 9.30 4.74
CA THR A 419 30.47 8.00 5.13
C THR A 419 29.97 7.14 3.95
N PHE A 420 30.20 7.58 2.72
CA PHE A 420 29.63 6.98 1.51
C PHE A 420 30.41 5.77 1.02
N GLY A 421 29.69 4.69 0.71
CA GLY A 421 30.24 3.50 0.07
C GLY A 421 30.63 3.73 -1.40
N THR A 422 31.27 2.71 -1.98
CA THR A 422 31.62 2.63 -3.41
C THR A 422 30.94 1.45 -4.13
N THR A 423 30.35 0.51 -3.40
CA THR A 423 29.52 -0.57 -3.99
C THR A 423 28.23 0.02 -4.54
N LYS A 424 28.03 -0.11 -5.86
CA LYS A 424 26.81 0.36 -6.53
C LYS A 424 25.63 -0.55 -6.23
N PHE A 425 24.52 0.04 -5.79
CA PHE A 425 23.29 -0.66 -5.41
C PHE A 425 22.25 -0.72 -6.54
N ALA A 426 22.50 -0.04 -7.65
CA ALA A 426 21.69 -0.06 -8.87
C ALA A 426 22.57 0.31 -10.07
N ASN A 427 22.00 0.40 -11.28
CA ASN A 427 22.68 1.02 -12.42
C ASN A 427 22.81 2.54 -12.22
N ASP A 428 23.78 3.18 -12.85
CA ASP A 428 23.91 4.64 -12.81
C ASP A 428 22.80 5.31 -13.64
N ILE A 429 22.28 6.46 -13.18
CA ILE A 429 21.42 7.33 -13.99
C ILE A 429 22.28 8.48 -14.52
N ALA A 430 22.46 8.58 -15.83
CA ALA A 430 23.17 9.69 -16.46
C ALA A 430 22.44 11.02 -16.19
N ILE A 431 23.17 12.08 -15.87
CA ILE A 431 22.56 13.40 -15.57
C ILE A 431 21.77 13.90 -16.79
N SER A 432 22.33 13.75 -17.99
CA SER A 432 21.63 14.00 -19.26
C SER A 432 20.26 13.29 -19.36
N ALA A 433 20.08 12.10 -18.78
CA ALA A 433 18.81 11.36 -18.75
C ALA A 433 17.88 11.71 -17.57
N PHE A 434 18.40 12.25 -16.46
CA PHE A 434 17.64 12.55 -15.23
C PHE A 434 16.44 13.49 -15.48
N SER A 435 15.24 13.09 -15.06
CA SER A 435 14.01 13.90 -15.16
C SER A 435 14.01 15.03 -14.14
N THR A 436 13.63 16.24 -14.58
CA THR A 436 13.46 17.44 -13.73
C THR A 436 11.98 17.80 -13.53
N SER A 437 11.08 16.84 -13.74
CA SER A 437 9.62 17.01 -13.58
C SER A 437 8.91 15.66 -13.31
N GLY A 438 9.63 14.73 -12.69
CA GLY A 438 9.16 13.38 -12.41
C GLY A 438 10.16 12.61 -11.55
N TYR A 439 9.75 11.42 -11.11
CA TYR A 439 10.62 10.47 -10.42
C TYR A 439 11.71 9.90 -11.33
N ASN A 440 12.84 9.57 -10.71
CA ASN A 440 14.00 8.91 -11.28
C ASN A 440 14.26 7.63 -10.48
N ASP A 441 14.09 6.47 -11.11
CA ASP A 441 14.00 5.19 -10.43
C ASP A 441 15.29 4.36 -10.55
N TRP A 442 15.88 4.05 -9.40
CA TRP A 442 16.95 3.08 -9.26
C TRP A 442 16.37 1.72 -8.85
N SER A 443 16.14 0.85 -9.82
CA SER A 443 15.86 -0.58 -9.58
C SER A 443 17.09 -1.22 -8.94
N MET A 444 16.95 -1.69 -7.70
CA MET A 444 18.09 -2.13 -6.89
C MET A 444 18.60 -3.51 -7.33
N ASN A 445 19.94 -3.62 -7.48
CA ASN A 445 20.64 -4.87 -7.74
C ASN A 445 20.81 -5.70 -6.46
N SER A 446 21.36 -6.91 -6.55
CA SER A 446 21.53 -7.82 -5.41
C SER A 446 22.32 -7.25 -4.23
N SER A 447 23.29 -6.35 -4.47
CA SER A 447 24.01 -5.65 -3.40
C SER A 447 23.12 -4.58 -2.74
N GLY A 448 22.30 -3.90 -3.52
CA GLY A 448 21.27 -2.99 -3.03
C GLY A 448 20.20 -3.69 -2.20
N LEU A 449 19.64 -4.81 -2.67
CA LEU A 449 18.67 -5.61 -1.91
C LEU A 449 19.26 -6.11 -0.57
N SER A 450 20.56 -6.44 -0.56
CA SER A 450 21.28 -6.89 0.64
C SER A 450 21.60 -5.76 1.64
N SER A 451 21.41 -4.49 1.26
CA SER A 451 21.67 -3.31 2.11
C SER A 451 20.44 -2.81 2.87
N ILE A 452 19.26 -3.31 2.53
CA ILE A 452 17.99 -2.92 3.14
C ILE A 452 17.88 -3.58 4.52
N SER A 453 17.76 -2.75 5.55
CA SER A 453 17.61 -3.18 6.93
C SER A 453 16.16 -3.58 7.22
N LYS A 454 15.95 -4.78 7.75
CA LYS A 454 14.60 -5.25 8.10
C LYS A 454 14.16 -4.80 9.50
N THR A 455 15.13 -4.58 10.39
CA THR A 455 14.92 -4.38 11.83
C THR A 455 15.22 -2.94 12.28
N GLY A 456 15.36 -2.02 11.32
CA GLY A 456 15.79 -0.64 11.55
C GLY A 456 15.91 0.13 10.26
N VAL A 457 16.57 1.28 10.33
CA VAL A 457 16.71 2.23 9.22
C VAL A 457 17.63 1.69 8.11
N THR A 458 17.14 1.72 6.88
CA THR A 458 17.94 1.52 5.65
C THR A 458 18.68 2.81 5.30
N LYS A 459 19.99 2.72 5.01
CA LYS A 459 20.86 3.88 4.76
C LYS A 459 21.40 3.92 3.32
N LEU A 460 20.79 4.77 2.49
CA LEU A 460 21.18 4.98 1.10
C LEU A 460 21.87 6.33 0.91
N GLY A 461 22.62 6.46 -0.18
CA GLY A 461 23.22 7.72 -0.58
C GLY A 461 23.47 7.79 -2.08
N VAL A 462 23.44 9.01 -2.62
CA VAL A 462 23.72 9.29 -4.03
C VAL A 462 25.00 10.13 -4.14
N ARG A 463 25.91 9.70 -5.01
CA ARG A 463 27.21 10.33 -5.29
C ARG A 463 27.54 10.25 -6.78
N THR A 464 28.60 10.90 -7.26
CA THR A 464 28.90 10.90 -8.71
C THR A 464 29.61 9.60 -9.15
N ALA A 465 29.39 9.18 -10.40
CA ALA A 465 29.89 7.90 -10.88
C ALA A 465 31.42 7.89 -11.06
N ASN A 466 32.05 9.03 -11.36
CA ASN A 466 33.51 9.16 -11.43
C ASN A 466 34.20 9.00 -10.05
N GLU A 467 33.50 9.22 -8.93
CA GLU A 467 34.02 8.91 -7.59
C GLU A 467 34.19 7.39 -7.34
N ILE A 468 33.62 6.56 -8.21
CA ILE A 468 33.57 5.08 -8.06
C ILE A 468 34.26 4.37 -9.23
N ASN A 469 33.96 4.78 -10.47
CA ASN A 469 34.37 4.06 -11.69
C ASN A 469 35.85 4.26 -12.05
N THR A 470 36.36 5.48 -11.87
CA THR A 470 37.61 5.96 -12.46
C THR A 470 38.59 6.55 -11.45
N ASP A 471 38.11 6.84 -10.24
CA ASP A 471 38.74 7.68 -9.20
C ASP A 471 39.42 8.96 -9.75
N THR A 472 38.87 9.48 -10.83
CA THR A 472 39.39 10.64 -11.57
C THR A 472 38.24 11.30 -12.31
N HIS A 473 38.19 12.63 -12.24
CA HIS A 473 37.14 13.43 -12.88
C HIS A 473 37.78 14.45 -13.85
N PRO A 474 37.26 14.62 -15.07
CA PRO A 474 37.72 15.67 -15.98
C PRO A 474 37.46 17.06 -15.40
N SER A 475 38.39 18.00 -15.55
CA SER A 475 38.26 19.40 -15.13
C SER A 475 38.47 20.31 -16.34
N SER A 476 37.73 21.41 -16.42
CA SER A 476 37.85 22.42 -17.50
C SER A 476 38.88 23.50 -17.19
N GLY A 477 39.33 23.59 -15.94
CA GLY A 477 40.18 24.67 -15.45
C GLY A 477 39.43 25.98 -15.17
N THR A 478 38.11 26.02 -15.38
CA THR A 478 37.29 27.23 -15.39
C THR A 478 36.38 27.25 -14.16
N ASN A 479 36.62 28.21 -13.26
CA ASN A 479 35.89 28.29 -11.98
C ASN A 479 34.37 28.40 -12.20
N GLY A 480 33.64 27.40 -11.68
CA GLY A 480 32.18 27.31 -11.73
C GLY A 480 31.62 26.32 -12.76
N GLN A 481 32.44 25.74 -13.63
CA GLN A 481 32.02 24.69 -14.57
C GLN A 481 31.88 23.36 -13.81
N GLY A 482 30.85 22.57 -14.11
CA GLY A 482 30.46 21.45 -13.26
C GLY A 482 29.31 20.61 -13.81
N SER A 483 29.01 19.51 -13.14
CA SER A 483 27.77 18.76 -13.33
C SER A 483 27.01 18.65 -12.01
N ARG A 484 25.67 18.74 -12.04
CA ARG A 484 24.81 18.63 -10.85
C ARG A 484 23.38 18.21 -11.21
N ILE A 485 22.68 17.62 -10.24
CA ILE A 485 21.22 17.48 -10.24
C ILE A 485 20.64 17.97 -8.92
N GLU A 486 19.46 18.56 -9.02
CA GLU A 486 18.68 19.11 -7.91
C GLU A 486 17.34 18.37 -7.86
N GLY A 487 16.81 18.16 -6.67
CA GLY A 487 15.56 17.42 -6.44
C GLY A 487 14.96 17.69 -5.08
N TYR A 488 13.78 17.12 -4.85
CA TYR A 488 13.01 17.32 -3.62
C TYR A 488 13.46 16.39 -2.49
N TYR A 489 13.29 16.88 -1.27
CA TYR A 489 13.59 16.23 0.01
C TYR A 489 12.33 16.26 0.89
N SER A 490 12.30 15.52 1.99
CA SER A 490 11.07 15.30 2.77
C SER A 490 10.43 16.55 3.40
N GLU A 491 11.10 17.70 3.51
CA GLU A 491 10.44 18.98 3.88
C GLU A 491 9.49 19.52 2.82
N GLN A 492 9.44 18.91 1.62
CA GLN A 492 8.45 19.23 0.60
C GLN A 492 7.04 18.92 1.13
N THR A 493 6.08 19.78 0.76
CA THR A 493 4.73 19.70 1.35
C THR A 493 3.92 18.57 0.72
N GLY A 494 4.06 17.37 1.29
CA GLY A 494 3.31 16.17 0.93
C GLY A 494 4.05 15.25 -0.03
N THR A 495 3.81 13.94 0.12
CA THR A 495 4.59 12.82 -0.42
C THR A 495 4.56 12.63 -1.94
N ASP A 496 4.10 13.61 -2.71
CA ASP A 496 3.98 13.57 -4.17
C ASP A 496 5.36 13.68 -4.86
N TYR A 497 6.33 14.32 -4.20
CA TYR A 497 7.69 14.55 -4.72
C TYR A 497 8.79 13.99 -3.81
N ASP A 498 8.46 13.57 -2.59
CA ASP A 498 9.41 13.11 -1.59
C ASP A 498 10.22 11.88 -2.08
N PRO A 499 11.49 11.73 -1.66
CA PRO A 499 12.25 10.51 -1.84
C PRO A 499 11.51 9.30 -1.29
N LYS A 500 11.48 8.20 -2.04
CA LYS A 500 10.79 6.98 -1.62
C LYS A 500 11.57 5.71 -1.87
N LEU A 501 11.35 4.73 -1.00
CA LEU A 501 11.89 3.39 -1.10
C LEU A 501 10.72 2.38 -1.13
N VAL A 502 10.61 1.63 -2.22
CA VAL A 502 9.56 0.63 -2.42
C VAL A 502 10.18 -0.76 -2.27
N VAL A 503 10.21 -1.28 -1.05
CA VAL A 503 10.77 -2.61 -0.73
C VAL A 503 9.71 -3.69 -0.94
N ASN A 504 10.00 -4.66 -1.80
CA ASN A 504 9.11 -5.78 -2.10
C ASN A 504 9.71 -7.07 -1.52
N TYR A 505 8.93 -7.80 -0.72
CA TYR A 505 9.48 -8.87 0.12
C TYR A 505 8.53 -10.04 0.32
N THR A 506 9.12 -11.21 0.51
CA THR A 506 8.46 -12.50 0.73
C THR A 506 8.73 -12.95 2.17
N THR A 507 7.78 -13.55 2.89
CA THR A 507 8.07 -14.15 4.21
C THR A 507 8.27 -15.67 4.10
N SER A 508 9.07 -16.28 4.98
CA SER A 508 9.19 -17.75 5.01
C SER A 508 8.09 -18.35 5.86
N THR A 509 7.27 -19.25 5.32
CA THR A 509 6.32 -19.99 6.16
C THR A 509 7.06 -21.03 7.00
N PRO A 510 6.92 -21.01 8.34
CA PRO A 510 7.35 -22.14 9.14
C PRO A 510 6.60 -23.39 8.71
N ALA A 511 7.33 -24.47 8.43
CA ALA A 511 6.72 -25.76 8.15
C ALA A 511 6.12 -26.30 9.46
N SER A 512 4.80 -26.53 9.46
CA SER A 512 4.09 -27.05 10.62
C SER A 512 4.30 -28.55 10.74
N VAL A 513 4.67 -29.01 11.94
CA VAL A 513 4.80 -30.41 12.32
C VAL A 513 3.80 -30.66 13.45
N ASP A 514 2.65 -31.23 13.10
CA ASP A 514 1.62 -31.63 14.06
C ASP A 514 1.85 -33.07 14.48
N TRP A 515 2.34 -33.27 15.70
CA TRP A 515 2.66 -34.60 16.21
C TRP A 515 1.46 -35.54 16.41
N ASN A 516 0.21 -35.08 16.25
CA ASN A 516 -0.95 -35.98 16.14
C ASN A 516 -0.94 -36.78 14.82
N ASN A 517 -0.34 -36.26 13.74
CA ASN A 517 -0.32 -36.94 12.43
C ASN A 517 0.55 -38.20 12.47
N SER A 518 1.68 -38.13 13.18
CA SER A 518 2.59 -39.25 13.46
C SER A 518 3.69 -38.79 14.41
N ASN A 519 4.19 -39.69 15.27
CA ASN A 519 5.40 -39.44 16.07
C ASN A 519 6.68 -39.34 15.22
N VAL A 520 6.63 -39.80 13.96
CA VAL A 520 7.72 -39.68 12.98
C VAL A 520 7.17 -39.00 11.73
N GLN A 521 7.70 -37.83 11.37
CA GLN A 521 7.28 -37.06 10.21
C GLN A 521 8.46 -36.73 9.30
N GLU A 522 8.20 -36.61 8.00
CA GLU A 522 9.21 -36.31 6.98
C GLU A 522 8.80 -35.06 6.19
N ILE A 523 9.75 -34.13 6.00
CA ILE A 523 9.55 -32.89 5.25
C ILE A 523 10.74 -32.66 4.31
N THR A 524 10.45 -32.48 3.03
CA THR A 524 11.43 -32.08 2.01
C THR A 524 11.47 -30.55 1.89
N LEU A 525 12.66 -29.98 2.01
CA LEU A 525 12.95 -28.56 1.87
C LEU A 525 13.06 -28.19 0.39
N SER A 526 12.04 -27.51 -0.14
CA SER A 526 12.09 -26.84 -1.46
C SER A 526 12.65 -25.41 -1.42
N ALA A 527 12.89 -24.89 -0.21
CA ALA A 527 13.36 -23.55 0.09
C ALA A 527 13.92 -23.54 1.53
N ASP A 528 14.51 -22.42 1.96
CA ASP A 528 14.87 -22.20 3.36
C ASP A 528 13.62 -22.15 4.24
N ARG A 529 13.66 -22.80 5.41
CA ARG A 529 12.47 -22.99 6.28
C ARG A 529 12.77 -22.78 7.74
N SER A 530 11.78 -22.23 8.45
CA SER A 530 11.62 -22.47 9.88
C SER A 530 10.65 -23.64 10.15
N PHE A 531 10.57 -24.10 11.40
CA PHE A 531 9.63 -25.16 11.81
C PHE A 531 8.79 -24.73 13.01
N ILE A 532 7.49 -25.03 13.01
CA ILE A 532 6.60 -24.91 14.17
C ILE A 532 6.14 -26.31 14.59
N PHE A 533 6.33 -26.66 15.85
CA PHE A 533 5.99 -27.97 16.41
C PHE A 533 4.73 -27.89 17.28
N THR A 534 3.67 -28.60 16.90
CA THR A 534 2.38 -28.59 17.60
C THR A 534 1.99 -29.97 18.13
N ASN A 535 1.09 -29.98 19.11
CA ASN A 535 0.51 -31.18 19.73
C ASN A 535 1.46 -32.17 20.42
N GLY A 536 2.75 -31.85 20.56
CA GLY A 536 3.69 -32.61 21.39
C GLY A 536 3.15 -32.81 22.81
N LYS A 537 3.25 -34.04 23.33
CA LYS A 537 2.82 -34.40 24.69
C LYS A 537 4.05 -34.52 25.59
N SER A 538 3.91 -34.12 26.86
CA SER A 538 4.96 -34.30 27.87
C SER A 538 5.37 -35.77 27.99
N GLY A 539 6.67 -36.05 27.90
CA GLY A 539 7.24 -37.40 27.85
C GLY A 539 7.17 -38.08 26.46
N GLY A 540 6.57 -37.43 25.46
CA GLY A 540 6.49 -37.92 24.09
C GLY A 540 7.85 -37.86 23.39
N VAL A 541 8.21 -38.95 22.70
CA VAL A 541 9.41 -39.04 21.88
C VAL A 541 9.02 -38.90 20.41
N TYR A 542 9.64 -37.93 19.75
CA TYR A 542 9.30 -37.49 18.39
C TYR A 542 10.52 -37.57 17.47
N THR A 543 10.31 -37.63 16.17
CA THR A 543 11.40 -37.64 15.19
C THR A 543 10.98 -36.92 13.92
N LEU A 544 11.74 -35.88 13.56
CA LEU A 544 11.61 -35.18 12.28
C LEU A 544 12.71 -35.69 11.34
N ILE A 545 12.32 -36.09 10.13
CA ILE A 545 13.22 -36.36 9.02
C ILE A 545 13.13 -35.16 8.08
N ILE A 546 14.24 -34.48 7.87
CA ILE A 546 14.37 -33.35 6.95
C ILE A 546 15.14 -33.83 5.73
N LYS A 547 14.62 -33.60 4.52
CA LYS A 547 15.32 -33.88 3.26
C LYS A 547 15.60 -32.59 2.50
N GLN A 548 16.75 -32.50 1.85
CA GLN A 548 16.98 -31.50 0.80
C GLN A 548 16.20 -31.89 -0.46
N ASP A 549 15.78 -30.90 -1.25
CA ASP A 549 15.27 -31.13 -2.61
C ASP A 549 16.39 -31.58 -3.58
N ALA A 550 16.06 -31.70 -4.87
CA ALA A 550 17.00 -32.07 -5.92
C ALA A 550 18.02 -30.96 -6.29
N THR A 551 17.95 -29.78 -5.65
CA THR A 551 18.90 -28.66 -5.83
C THR A 551 19.84 -28.56 -4.63
N GLY A 552 19.33 -28.78 -3.41
CA GLY A 552 20.05 -28.55 -2.18
C GLY A 552 20.17 -27.07 -1.82
N GLY A 553 21.11 -26.76 -0.92
CA GLY A 553 21.40 -25.44 -0.42
C GLY A 553 20.47 -24.94 0.69
N ARG A 554 19.44 -25.69 1.09
CA ARG A 554 18.36 -25.17 1.95
C ARG A 554 18.76 -25.12 3.43
N ILE A 555 18.57 -23.95 4.04
CA ILE A 555 18.89 -23.65 5.44
C ILE A 555 17.65 -23.84 6.33
N VAL A 556 17.88 -24.24 7.59
CA VAL A 556 16.82 -24.42 8.60
C VAL A 556 17.00 -23.47 9.78
N THR A 557 15.95 -22.71 10.09
CA THR A 557 15.87 -21.82 11.26
C THR A 557 14.96 -22.42 12.33
N TRP A 558 15.51 -22.74 13.49
CA TRP A 558 14.77 -23.49 14.51
C TRP A 558 13.92 -22.59 15.42
N SER A 559 12.73 -23.06 15.77
CA SER A 559 11.83 -22.37 16.71
C SER A 559 12.41 -22.33 18.12
N SER A 560 12.12 -21.25 18.86
CA SER A 560 12.70 -20.96 20.17
C SER A 560 12.32 -21.95 21.28
N ASN A 561 11.34 -22.82 21.07
CA ASN A 561 10.98 -23.92 21.96
C ASN A 561 11.77 -25.22 21.69
N VAL A 562 12.59 -25.31 20.64
CA VAL A 562 13.56 -26.38 20.48
C VAL A 562 14.80 -26.08 21.34
N LYS A 563 15.30 -27.09 22.08
CA LYS A 563 16.45 -26.94 22.99
C LYS A 563 17.54 -27.96 22.63
N TRP A 564 18.66 -27.45 22.11
CA TRP A 564 19.83 -28.21 21.72
C TRP A 564 20.70 -28.59 22.92
N ALA A 565 21.40 -29.71 22.82
CA ALA A 565 22.31 -30.19 23.85
C ALA A 565 23.59 -29.33 23.95
N GLY A 566 24.33 -29.49 25.05
CA GLY A 566 25.61 -28.80 25.25
C GLY A 566 25.45 -27.28 25.35
N ALA A 567 25.99 -26.55 24.37
CA ALA A 567 26.02 -25.09 24.36
C ALA A 567 24.71 -24.43 23.87
N GLY A 568 23.69 -25.20 23.48
CA GLY A 568 22.39 -24.68 23.03
C GLY A 568 22.36 -24.20 21.57
N THR A 569 23.48 -24.28 20.84
CA THR A 569 23.58 -23.94 19.42
C THR A 569 22.89 -24.99 18.55
N ALA A 570 22.10 -24.55 17.56
CA ALA A 570 21.52 -25.44 16.56
C ALA A 570 22.61 -26.09 15.67
N PRO A 571 22.54 -27.39 15.38
CA PRO A 571 23.54 -28.08 14.57
C PRO A 571 23.31 -27.88 13.07
N THR A 572 24.41 -27.70 12.33
CA THR A 572 24.40 -27.54 10.87
C THR A 572 23.95 -28.83 10.18
N LEU A 573 22.93 -28.72 9.32
CA LEU A 573 22.46 -29.82 8.48
C LEU A 573 23.22 -29.85 7.15
N THR A 574 23.42 -31.03 6.59
CA THR A 574 23.98 -31.20 5.25
C THR A 574 23.02 -30.61 4.20
N THR A 575 23.54 -29.71 3.39
CA THR A 575 22.77 -29.00 2.35
C THR A 575 22.93 -29.59 0.95
N THR A 576 23.68 -30.69 0.78
CA THR A 576 23.80 -31.42 -0.49
C THR A 576 22.42 -31.87 -1.00
N ALA A 577 22.16 -31.73 -2.30
CA ALA A 577 20.92 -32.18 -2.93
C ALA A 577 20.55 -33.63 -2.53
N GLY A 578 19.28 -33.85 -2.19
CA GLY A 578 18.75 -35.14 -1.74
C GLY A 578 19.26 -35.67 -0.38
N ALA A 579 20.19 -35.00 0.31
CA ALA A 579 20.65 -35.41 1.63
C ALA A 579 19.53 -35.32 2.69
N ALA A 580 19.62 -36.14 3.73
CA ALA A 580 18.62 -36.24 4.78
C ALA A 580 19.22 -36.10 6.18
N ALA A 581 18.50 -35.47 7.10
CA ALA A 581 18.82 -35.41 8.52
C ALA A 581 17.64 -35.92 9.35
N GLN A 582 17.87 -36.95 10.16
CA GLN A 582 16.92 -37.44 11.16
C GLN A 582 17.27 -36.81 12.52
N ILE A 583 16.32 -36.11 13.12
CA ILE A 583 16.48 -35.41 14.40
C ILE A 583 15.41 -35.92 15.36
N ARG A 584 15.83 -36.45 16.51
CA ARG A 584 14.93 -36.91 17.57
C ARG A 584 14.73 -35.83 18.62
N PHE A 585 13.51 -35.71 19.11
CA PHE A 585 13.16 -34.83 20.22
C PHE A 585 12.45 -35.60 21.35
N VAL A 586 12.57 -35.10 22.57
CA VAL A 586 11.70 -35.45 23.71
C VAL A 586 10.95 -34.18 24.11
N CYS A 587 9.62 -34.22 24.13
CA CYS A 587 8.82 -33.06 24.53
C CYS A 587 8.59 -33.04 26.04
N ASP A 588 8.84 -31.91 26.69
CA ASP A 588 8.54 -31.70 28.13
C ASP A 588 7.12 -31.14 28.38
N GLY A 589 6.34 -30.94 27.32
CA GLY A 589 5.03 -30.29 27.33
C GLY A 589 5.04 -28.81 26.92
N THR A 590 6.21 -28.18 26.82
CA THR A 590 6.41 -26.80 26.32
C THR A 590 7.51 -26.72 25.27
N ASN A 591 8.63 -27.41 25.50
CA ASN A 591 9.82 -27.46 24.68
C ASN A 591 9.99 -28.82 24.00
N TYR A 592 10.88 -28.84 23.01
CA TYR A 592 11.36 -30.04 22.33
C TYR A 592 12.87 -30.15 22.58
N LEU A 593 13.25 -31.03 23.52
CA LEU A 593 14.62 -31.26 23.94
C LEU A 593 15.30 -32.22 22.95
N GLU A 594 16.54 -31.93 22.54
CA GLU A 594 17.29 -32.79 21.62
C GLU A 594 17.49 -34.21 22.19
N GLY A 595 17.18 -35.23 21.39
CA GLY A 595 17.32 -36.65 21.72
C GLY A 595 18.22 -37.44 20.75
N GLY A 596 19.10 -36.74 20.02
CA GLY A 596 20.07 -37.32 19.07
C GLY A 596 19.76 -37.04 17.59
N ILE A 597 20.81 -36.99 16.77
CA ILE A 597 20.78 -36.59 15.36
C ILE A 597 21.62 -37.53 14.51
N TYR A 598 21.11 -37.88 13.33
CA TYR A 598 21.77 -38.70 12.33
C TYR A 598 21.67 -38.02 10.97
N GLN A 599 22.77 -37.88 10.24
CA GLN A 599 22.79 -37.30 8.89
C GLN A 599 23.18 -38.35 7.86
N TYR A 600 22.51 -38.30 6.71
CA TYR A 600 22.59 -39.26 5.62
C TYR A 600 22.83 -38.49 4.32
N ILE A 601 23.96 -38.75 3.68
CA ILE A 601 24.28 -38.16 2.37
C ILE A 601 23.60 -39.03 1.30
N ALA A 602 23.06 -38.41 0.24
CA ALA A 602 22.59 -39.16 -0.92
C ALA A 602 23.77 -39.90 -1.61
N PRO A 603 23.56 -41.12 -2.14
CA PRO A 603 24.59 -41.92 -2.79
C PRO A 603 25.01 -41.38 -4.17
#